data_AF-A0A0D2NF39-F1
#
_entry.id   AF-A0A0D2NF39-F1
#
_cell.length_a   1.000
_cell.length_b   1.000
_cell.length_c   1.000
_cell.angle_alpha   90.00
_cell.angle_beta   90.00
_cell.angle_gamma   90.00
#
_symmetry.space_group_name_H-M   'P 1'
#
loop_
_entity.id
_entity.type
_entity.pdbx_description
1 polymer ?
#
loop_
_entity_poly.entity_id
_entity_poly.type
_entity_poly.pdbx_seq_one_letter_code
_entity_poly.pdbx_strand_id
1 'polypeptide(L)'
;MRNELGSFKDEMWSFKDDMRSFKDDMRSFKDEMRSFKEELGSFKEEMRGELGSFKDDIRSILQAGLLSQRAYVRNLVACRFGDSTIFWPPHNGAPIDAALAGAPLPATPDNVRAAPVEAIDAVLRAYGLAAGPGAGDDDTRRRALLVHIGVEL
;
A
#
# COMPACT_ATOMS: atom_id res chain seq x y z
N MET A 1 -7.69 -13.87 86.90
CA MET A 1 -9.08 -14.04 86.41
C MET A 1 -9.68 -12.78 85.77
N ARG A 2 -10.10 -11.72 86.48
CA ARG A 2 -10.80 -10.58 85.82
C ARG A 2 -9.92 -9.81 84.81
N ASN A 3 -8.63 -9.63 85.10
CA ASN A 3 -7.68 -8.96 84.22
C ASN A 3 -7.31 -9.81 82.98
N GLU A 4 -7.19 -11.13 83.14
CA GLU A 4 -6.95 -12.06 82.02
C GLU A 4 -8.14 -12.14 81.06
N LEU A 5 -9.37 -12.02 81.58
CA LEU A 5 -10.57 -11.96 80.75
C LEU A 5 -10.69 -10.64 79.96
N GLY A 6 -10.08 -9.57 80.50
CA GLY A 6 -9.96 -8.28 79.82
C GLY A 6 -8.94 -8.34 78.69
N SER A 7 -7.72 -8.80 78.97
CA SER A 7 -6.67 -8.94 77.96
C SER A 7 -7.06 -9.88 76.82
N PHE A 8 -7.74 -10.99 77.14
CA PHE A 8 -8.26 -11.90 76.11
C PHE A 8 -9.30 -11.25 75.20
N LYS A 9 -10.18 -10.38 75.75
CA LYS A 9 -11.12 -9.61 74.94
C LYS A 9 -10.40 -8.63 74.03
N ASP A 10 -9.40 -7.92 74.53
CA ASP A 10 -8.64 -6.93 73.76
C ASP A 10 -7.86 -7.62 72.62
N GLU A 11 -7.23 -8.78 72.88
CA GLU A 11 -6.60 -9.61 71.84
C GLU A 11 -7.61 -10.08 70.79
N MET A 12 -8.81 -10.49 71.21
CA MET A 12 -9.84 -10.94 70.28
C MET A 12 -10.40 -9.80 69.41
N TRP A 13 -10.36 -8.56 69.91
CA TRP A 13 -10.70 -7.35 69.14
C TRP A 13 -9.59 -6.98 68.18
N SER A 14 -8.32 -6.98 68.62
CA SER A 14 -7.16 -6.77 67.73
C SER A 14 -7.18 -7.76 66.57
N PHE A 15 -7.37 -9.05 66.87
CA PHE A 15 -7.43 -10.09 65.84
C PHE A 15 -8.55 -9.87 64.82
N LYS A 16 -9.70 -9.35 65.25
CA LYS A 16 -10.80 -9.01 64.34
C LYS A 16 -10.45 -7.83 63.45
N ASP A 17 -9.76 -6.83 63.97
CA ASP A 17 -9.33 -5.67 63.19
C ASP A 17 -8.26 -6.08 62.19
N ASP A 18 -7.30 -6.92 62.58
CA ASP A 18 -6.29 -7.51 61.70
C ASP A 18 -6.93 -8.37 60.59
N MET A 19 -7.96 -9.15 60.92
CA MET A 19 -8.74 -9.90 59.93
C MET A 19 -9.51 -8.99 58.97
N ARG A 20 -9.85 -7.77 59.39
CA ARG A 20 -10.56 -6.80 58.57
C ARG A 20 -9.60 -6.09 57.62
N SER A 21 -8.47 -5.61 58.14
CA SER A 21 -7.41 -5.01 57.32
C SER A 21 -6.91 -5.99 56.27
N PHE A 22 -6.68 -7.26 56.65
CA PHE A 22 -6.29 -8.30 55.69
C PHE A 22 -7.31 -8.50 54.57
N LYS A 23 -8.62 -8.43 54.86
CA LYS A 23 -9.66 -8.53 53.82
C LYS A 23 -9.66 -7.33 52.89
N ASP A 24 -9.45 -6.14 53.43
CA ASP A 24 -9.40 -4.91 52.64
C ASP A 24 -8.16 -4.90 51.74
N ASP A 25 -6.99 -5.31 52.25
CA ASP A 25 -5.76 -5.50 51.48
C ASP A 25 -5.96 -6.53 50.36
N MET A 26 -6.59 -7.66 50.67
CA MET A 26 -6.87 -8.71 49.68
C MET A 26 -7.87 -8.26 48.62
N ARG A 27 -8.72 -7.27 48.93
CA ARG A 27 -9.65 -6.64 47.97
C ARG A 27 -8.89 -5.67 47.07
N SER A 28 -8.06 -4.81 47.65
CA SER A 28 -7.17 -3.89 46.89
C SER A 28 -6.31 -4.66 45.90
N PHE A 29 -5.68 -5.75 46.35
CA PHE A 29 -4.86 -6.60 45.49
C PHE A 29 -5.65 -7.20 44.32
N LYS A 30 -6.90 -7.61 44.52
CA LYS A 30 -7.76 -8.12 43.44
C LYS A 30 -8.11 -7.03 42.43
N ASP A 31 -8.34 -5.81 42.89
CA ASP A 31 -8.67 -4.70 42.02
C ASP A 31 -7.44 -4.26 41.21
N GLU A 32 -6.25 -4.23 41.80
CA GLU A 32 -4.98 -4.04 41.09
C GLU A 32 -4.73 -5.13 40.03
N MET A 33 -4.93 -6.41 40.38
CA MET A 33 -4.81 -7.50 39.41
C MET A 33 -5.83 -7.40 38.27
N ARG A 34 -7.00 -6.81 38.51
CA ARG A 34 -7.99 -6.56 37.45
C ARG A 34 -7.51 -5.46 36.51
N SER A 35 -7.06 -4.33 37.06
CA SER A 35 -6.48 -3.22 36.28
C SER A 35 -5.33 -3.69 35.41
N PHE A 36 -4.42 -4.48 35.98
CA PHE A 36 -3.28 -5.03 35.24
C PHE A 36 -3.69 -5.93 34.07
N LYS A 37 -4.76 -6.73 34.23
CA LYS A 37 -5.30 -7.55 33.12
C LYS A 37 -5.91 -6.71 32.01
N GLU A 38 -6.59 -5.61 32.37
CA GLU A 38 -7.19 -4.69 31.40
C GLU A 38 -6.10 -3.98 30.58
N GLU A 39 -5.04 -3.49 31.22
CA GLU A 39 -3.88 -2.89 30.55
C GLU A 39 -3.19 -3.87 29.59
N LEU A 40 -2.97 -5.12 30.03
CA LEU A 40 -2.42 -6.18 29.17
C LEU A 40 -3.33 -6.50 27.98
N GLY A 41 -4.66 -6.41 28.17
CA GLY A 41 -5.63 -6.57 27.10
C GLY A 41 -5.51 -5.46 26.05
N SER A 42 -5.45 -4.21 26.51
CA SER A 42 -5.27 -3.04 25.65
C SER A 42 -3.96 -3.13 24.86
N PHE A 43 -2.85 -3.46 25.51
CA PHE A 43 -1.55 -3.61 24.86
C PHE A 43 -1.56 -4.69 23.77
N LYS A 44 -2.24 -5.82 24.00
CA LYS A 44 -2.37 -6.88 23.00
C LYS A 44 -3.17 -6.43 21.78
N GLU A 45 -4.26 -5.70 21.98
CA GLU A 45 -5.07 -5.19 20.86
C GLU A 45 -4.31 -4.13 20.06
N GLU A 46 -3.57 -3.25 20.72
CA GLU A 46 -2.70 -2.27 20.05
C GLU A 46 -1.64 -2.95 19.19
N MET A 47 -0.88 -3.89 19.76
CA MET A 47 0.10 -4.67 19.00
C MET A 47 -0.52 -5.45 17.83
N ARG A 48 -1.75 -5.95 17.99
CA ARG A 48 -2.47 -6.66 16.93
C ARG A 48 -2.89 -5.72 15.81
N GLY A 49 -3.32 -4.51 16.15
CA GLY A 49 -3.65 -3.45 15.19
C GLY A 49 -2.44 -3.05 14.36
N GLU A 50 -1.31 -2.75 15.01
CA GLU A 50 -0.06 -2.36 14.34
C GLU A 50 0.52 -3.49 13.47
N LEU A 51 0.52 -4.73 13.97
CA LEU A 51 0.98 -5.87 13.18
C LEU A 51 0.04 -6.15 11.99
N GLY A 52 -1.25 -5.84 12.15
CA GLY A 52 -2.24 -5.92 11.09
C GLY A 52 -1.96 -4.93 9.97
N SER A 53 -1.80 -3.64 10.30
CA SER A 53 -1.50 -2.60 9.31
C SER A 53 -0.17 -2.86 8.61
N PHE A 54 0.87 -3.27 9.34
CA PHE A 54 2.16 -3.62 8.74
C PHE A 54 2.06 -4.78 7.74
N LYS A 55 1.27 -5.82 8.05
CA LYS A 55 1.03 -6.92 7.11
C LYS A 55 0.28 -6.47 5.86
N ASP A 56 -0.69 -5.56 6.01
CA ASP A 56 -1.45 -5.01 4.90
C ASP A 56 -0.58 -4.10 4.02
N ASP A 57 0.32 -3.31 4.61
CA ASP A 57 1.30 -2.49 3.88
C ASP A 57 2.25 -3.37 3.06
N ILE A 58 2.82 -4.43 3.67
CA ILE A 58 3.65 -5.40 2.95
C ILE A 58 2.85 -6.05 1.81
N ARG A 59 1.60 -6.46 2.07
CA ARG A 59 0.75 -7.07 1.04
C ARG A 59 0.53 -6.10 -0.13
N SER A 60 0.24 -4.84 0.16
CA SER A 60 0.03 -3.80 -0.84
C SER A 60 1.27 -3.59 -1.71
N ILE A 61 2.45 -3.48 -1.09
CA ILE A 61 3.73 -3.33 -1.81
C ILE A 61 4.02 -4.54 -2.70
N LEU A 62 3.87 -5.75 -2.16
CA LEU A 62 4.09 -6.98 -2.92
C LEU A 62 3.10 -7.12 -4.08
N GLN A 63 1.83 -6.77 -3.86
CA GLN A 63 0.80 -6.83 -4.90
C GLN A 63 1.04 -5.80 -5.99
N ALA A 64 1.39 -4.56 -5.64
CA ALA A 64 1.75 -3.52 -6.60
C ALA A 64 3.00 -3.92 -7.41
N GLY A 65 4.02 -4.45 -6.74
CA GLY A 65 5.24 -4.95 -7.39
C GLY A 65 4.97 -6.11 -8.34
N LEU A 66 4.16 -7.09 -7.93
CA LEU A 66 3.80 -8.25 -8.76
C LEU A 66 2.90 -7.85 -9.93
N LEU A 67 1.96 -6.92 -9.76
CA LEU A 67 1.14 -6.42 -10.86
C LEU A 67 1.98 -5.69 -11.91
N SER A 68 2.94 -4.87 -11.48
CA SER A 68 3.90 -4.21 -12.35
C SER A 68 4.76 -5.22 -13.12
N GLN A 69 5.32 -6.22 -12.43
CA GLN A 69 6.11 -7.29 -13.05
C GLN A 69 5.26 -8.16 -14.00
N ARG A 70 4.01 -8.46 -13.64
CA ARG A 70 3.11 -9.28 -14.46
C ARG A 70 2.68 -8.54 -15.73
N ALA A 71 2.49 -7.22 -15.65
CA ALA A 71 2.24 -6.39 -16.83
C ALA A 71 3.47 -6.36 -17.76
N TYR A 72 4.67 -6.19 -17.19
CA TYR A 72 5.93 -6.21 -17.93
C TYR A 72 6.14 -7.55 -18.67
N VAL A 73 5.97 -8.68 -17.98
CA VAL A 73 6.12 -10.02 -18.56
C VAL A 73 5.02 -10.32 -19.60
N ARG A 74 3.77 -9.91 -19.35
CA ARG A 74 2.68 -10.08 -20.33
C ARG A 74 2.99 -9.35 -21.64
N ASN A 75 3.51 -8.13 -21.57
CA ASN A 75 3.88 -7.36 -22.77
C ASN A 75 5.07 -7.99 -23.51
N LEU A 76 6.08 -8.50 -22.78
CA LEU A 76 7.18 -9.25 -23.39
C LEU A 76 6.70 -10.49 -24.16
N VAL A 77 5.70 -11.21 -23.63
CA VAL A 77 5.19 -12.44 -24.28
C VAL A 77 4.36 -12.12 -25.53
N ALA A 78 3.66 -10.99 -25.58
CA ALA A 78 2.92 -10.56 -26.77
C ALA A 78 3.83 -10.25 -27.98
N CYS A 79 5.12 -9.96 -27.74
CA CYS A 79 6.07 -9.59 -28.79
C CYS A 79 6.89 -10.74 -29.39
N ARG A 80 6.63 -12.02 -29.04
CA ARG A 80 7.33 -13.17 -29.65
C ARG A 80 6.65 -13.75 -30.90
N PHE A 81 5.75 -13.00 -31.53
CA PHE A 81 5.08 -13.38 -32.79
C PHE A 81 4.90 -12.15 -33.69
N GLY A 82 5.94 -11.77 -34.44
CA GLY A 82 5.84 -10.83 -35.56
C GLY A 82 7.03 -9.87 -35.69
N ASP A 83 7.42 -9.57 -36.93
CA ASP A 83 8.56 -8.73 -37.34
C ASP A 83 8.42 -7.23 -36.97
N SER A 84 8.12 -6.93 -35.70
CA SER A 84 7.94 -5.56 -35.21
C SER A 84 9.22 -5.05 -34.55
N THR A 85 9.73 -3.90 -35.02
CA THR A 85 10.98 -3.28 -34.52
C THR A 85 10.73 -2.35 -33.32
N ILE A 86 9.52 -1.79 -33.17
CA ILE A 86 9.20 -0.91 -32.04
C ILE A 86 8.64 -1.71 -30.86
N PHE A 87 9.26 -1.55 -29.70
CA PHE A 87 8.72 -2.00 -28.43
C PHE A 87 8.02 -0.84 -27.72
N TRP A 88 6.69 -0.88 -27.68
CA TRP A 88 5.89 0.16 -27.01
C TRP A 88 5.91 -0.03 -25.48
N PRO A 89 6.34 0.98 -24.71
CA PRO A 89 6.25 0.95 -23.25
C PRO A 89 4.79 0.85 -22.78
N PRO A 90 4.52 0.41 -21.54
CA PRO A 90 3.17 0.46 -20.98
C PRO A 90 2.69 1.92 -20.94
N HIS A 91 1.59 2.23 -21.62
CA HIS A 91 0.86 3.48 -21.45
C HIS A 91 -0.14 3.31 -20.29
N ASN A 92 -0.49 4.40 -19.60
CA ASN A 92 -1.29 4.41 -18.36
C ASN A 92 -2.79 4.04 -18.56
N GLY A 93 -3.11 3.10 -19.44
CA GLY A 93 -4.49 2.70 -19.74
C GLY A 93 -5.31 3.76 -20.48
N ALA A 94 -4.67 4.83 -20.96
CA ALA A 94 -5.33 5.85 -21.77
C ALA A 94 -5.87 5.21 -23.07
N PRO A 95 -7.14 5.46 -23.46
CA PRO A 95 -7.71 4.93 -24.68
C PRO A 95 -7.08 5.64 -25.89
N ILE A 96 -6.08 4.98 -26.50
CA ILE A 96 -5.45 5.45 -27.74
C ILE A 96 -6.39 5.27 -28.94
N ASP A 97 -7.29 4.29 -28.85
CA ASP A 97 -8.19 3.82 -29.92
C ASP A 97 -9.04 4.91 -30.58
N ALA A 98 -9.50 5.91 -29.81
CA ALA A 98 -10.40 6.95 -30.31
C ALA A 98 -9.73 7.87 -31.35
N ALA A 99 -8.44 8.15 -31.18
CA ALA A 99 -7.69 9.01 -32.08
C ALA A 99 -6.93 8.23 -33.16
N LEU A 100 -6.70 6.93 -32.95
CA LEU A 100 -6.24 6.02 -34.00
C LEU A 100 -7.39 5.50 -34.89
N ALA A 101 -8.66 5.82 -34.57
CA ALA A 101 -9.83 5.32 -35.28
C ALA A 101 -9.85 3.78 -35.44
N GLY A 102 -9.34 3.06 -34.44
CA GLY A 102 -9.19 1.59 -34.48
C GLY A 102 -8.01 1.08 -35.32
N ALA A 103 -7.14 1.95 -35.83
CA ALA A 103 -5.88 1.55 -36.45
C ALA A 103 -4.89 1.01 -35.39
N PRO A 104 -4.06 0.00 -35.72
CA PRO A 104 -3.04 -0.51 -34.81
C PRO A 104 -1.95 0.54 -34.56
N LEU A 105 -1.28 0.43 -33.40
CA LEU A 105 -0.10 1.26 -33.10
C LEU A 105 0.99 1.08 -34.16
N PRO A 106 1.76 2.13 -34.49
CA PRO A 106 2.85 2.03 -35.47
C PRO A 106 3.87 0.96 -35.07
N ALA A 107 4.09 -0.03 -35.94
CA ALA A 107 5.00 -1.15 -35.66
C ALA A 107 6.49 -0.87 -35.95
N THR A 108 6.80 0.17 -36.74
CA THR A 108 8.15 0.51 -37.21
C THR A 108 8.41 2.02 -37.13
N PRO A 109 9.68 2.47 -37.06
CA PRO A 109 10.02 3.89 -37.05
C PRO A 109 9.49 4.64 -38.27
N ASP A 110 9.46 3.99 -39.42
CA ASP A 110 8.91 4.55 -40.65
C ASP A 110 7.39 4.72 -40.56
N ASN A 111 6.68 3.78 -39.90
CA ASN A 111 5.26 3.93 -39.64
C ASN A 111 4.97 5.12 -38.70
N VAL A 112 5.86 5.41 -37.74
CA VAL A 112 5.75 6.61 -36.88
C VAL A 112 5.96 7.89 -37.70
N ARG A 113 6.90 7.88 -38.65
CA ARG A 113 7.14 9.04 -39.53
C ARG A 113 5.98 9.27 -40.50
N ALA A 114 5.39 8.21 -41.04
CA ALA A 114 4.29 8.25 -41.99
C ALA A 114 2.91 8.46 -41.34
N ALA A 115 2.79 8.28 -40.02
CA ALA A 115 1.51 8.40 -39.31
C ALA A 115 0.98 9.85 -39.31
N PRO A 116 -0.37 10.00 -39.30
CA PRO A 116 -1.00 11.31 -39.15
C PRO A 116 -0.62 11.93 -37.80
N VAL A 117 -0.48 13.26 -37.75
CA VAL A 117 0.01 13.95 -36.54
C VAL A 117 -0.97 13.79 -35.37
N GLU A 118 -2.26 13.65 -35.66
CA GLU A 118 -3.32 13.41 -34.69
C GLU A 118 -3.14 12.08 -33.97
N ALA A 119 -2.67 11.05 -34.70
CA ALA A 119 -2.32 9.75 -34.13
C ALA A 119 -1.08 9.85 -33.25
N ILE A 120 -0.04 10.56 -33.70
CA ILE A 120 1.19 10.81 -32.93
C ILE A 120 0.86 11.55 -31.63
N ASP A 121 0.03 12.58 -31.69
CA ASP A 121 -0.43 13.33 -30.53
C ASP A 121 -1.23 12.49 -29.55
N ALA A 122 -2.04 11.55 -30.04
CA ALA A 122 -2.79 10.65 -29.18
C ALA A 122 -1.88 9.69 -28.41
N VAL A 123 -0.87 9.14 -29.09
CA VAL A 123 0.12 8.28 -28.47
C VAL A 123 0.96 9.08 -27.47
N LEU A 124 1.42 10.29 -27.82
CA LEU A 124 2.13 11.18 -26.90
C LEU A 124 1.29 11.50 -25.64
N ARG A 125 0.01 11.84 -25.81
CA ARG A 125 -0.93 12.06 -24.68
C ARG A 125 -1.06 10.83 -23.79
N ALA A 126 -1.11 9.64 -24.36
CA ALA A 126 -1.23 8.39 -23.61
C ALA A 126 0.00 8.09 -22.74
N TYR A 127 1.17 8.59 -23.17
CA TYR A 127 2.42 8.54 -22.42
C TYR A 127 2.68 9.77 -21.55
N GLY A 128 1.77 10.75 -21.51
CA GLY A 128 1.95 11.99 -20.75
C GLY A 128 3.04 12.91 -21.32
N LEU A 129 3.41 12.73 -22.58
CA LEU A 129 4.38 13.56 -23.29
C LEU A 129 3.69 14.80 -23.89
N ALA A 130 4.49 15.82 -24.20
CA ALA A 130 3.99 17.05 -24.81
C ALA A 130 3.39 16.76 -26.20
N ALA A 131 2.11 17.10 -26.38
CA ALA A 131 1.35 16.84 -27.60
C ALA A 131 0.59 18.09 -28.06
N GLY A 132 0.24 18.13 -29.35
CA GLY A 132 -0.52 19.22 -29.96
C GLY A 132 0.32 20.43 -30.37
N PRO A 133 -0.33 21.51 -30.84
CA PRO A 133 0.35 22.67 -31.44
C PRO A 133 1.32 23.41 -30.51
N GLY A 134 1.13 23.28 -29.18
CA GLY A 134 2.02 23.88 -28.18
C GLY A 134 3.30 23.09 -27.89
N ALA A 135 3.44 21.87 -28.43
CA ALA A 135 4.56 20.96 -28.21
C ALA A 135 5.69 21.07 -29.25
N GLY A 136 5.64 22.06 -30.15
CA GLY A 136 6.60 22.24 -31.24
C GLY A 136 6.00 21.89 -32.61
N ASP A 137 6.86 21.73 -33.61
CA ASP A 137 6.44 21.32 -34.95
C ASP A 137 6.16 19.80 -35.02
N ASP A 138 5.62 19.40 -36.17
CA ASP A 138 5.25 18.03 -36.50
C ASP A 138 6.40 17.02 -36.38
N ASP A 139 7.61 17.46 -36.69
CA ASP A 139 8.82 16.64 -36.62
C ASP A 139 9.30 16.51 -35.17
N THR A 140 9.30 17.60 -34.39
CA THR A 140 9.63 17.60 -32.95
C THR A 140 8.77 16.59 -32.18
N ARG A 141 7.47 16.53 -32.48
CA ARG A 141 6.56 15.58 -31.85
C ARG A 141 6.87 14.12 -32.21
N ARG A 142 7.15 13.85 -33.49
CA ARG A 142 7.53 12.50 -33.96
C ARG A 142 8.87 12.07 -33.36
N ARG A 143 9.85 12.96 -33.29
CA ARG A 143 11.15 12.71 -32.64
C ARG A 143 11.01 12.45 -31.15
N ALA A 144 10.19 13.23 -30.44
CA ALA A 144 9.91 13.02 -29.03
C ALA A 144 9.35 11.61 -28.77
N LEU A 145 8.47 11.14 -29.66
CA LEU A 145 7.92 9.79 -29.58
C LEU A 145 8.99 8.72 -29.86
N LEU A 146 9.80 8.89 -30.92
CA LEU A 146 10.88 7.97 -31.28
C LEU A 146 11.95 7.84 -30.17
N VAL A 147 12.31 8.96 -29.55
CA VAL A 147 13.22 8.98 -28.39
C VAL A 147 12.61 8.24 -27.20
N HIS A 148 11.32 8.43 -26.93
CA HIS A 148 10.64 7.76 -25.82
C HIS A 148 10.59 6.23 -25.98
N ILE A 149 10.45 5.74 -27.21
CA ILE A 149 10.47 4.30 -27.54
C ILE A 149 11.88 3.74 -27.75
N GLY A 150 12.93 4.53 -27.53
CA GLY A 150 14.33 4.08 -27.61
C GLY A 150 14.84 3.83 -29.03
N VAL A 151 14.19 4.42 -30.05
CA VAL A 151 14.67 4.42 -31.42
C VAL A 151 15.54 5.65 -31.62
N GLU A 152 16.86 5.47 -31.58
CA GLU A 152 17.81 6.54 -31.93
C GLU A 152 17.61 6.96 -33.40
N LEU A 153 17.63 8.27 -33.64
CA LEU A 153 17.43 8.92 -34.95
C LEU A 153 18.70 8.96 -35.78
#